data_AF-A0A6A4TF97-F1
#
_entry.id   AF-A0A6A4TF97-F1
#
_cell.length_a   1.000
_cell.length_b   1.000
_cell.length_c   1.000
_cell.angle_alpha   90.00
_cell.angle_beta   90.00
_cell.angle_gamma   90.00
#
_symmetry.space_group_name_H-M   'P 1'
#
loop_
_entity.id
_entity.type
_entity.pdbx_description
1 polymer ?
#
loop_
_entity_poly.entity_id
_entity_poly.type
_entity_poly.pdbx_seq_one_letter_code
_entity_poly.pdbx_strand_id
1 'polypeptide(L)'
;MTENAALSYSIIGQESIPANAVTKTMFGINNETGAIYTRDVGLDREVVKSFRLKLQVADMGGMGLTREGLAIINISDINNHAPLFSPALYSMTAVENRKDYEIGRVNVTDRDDRGTGNWEAKYLISNDPGGNFAIATDPATNQGVLFVVKPLDYEAHFEYVLTLTVENVNALSHKAPNLPVSTATVAVTVVNENEAPHFREDPIQIVVPESVVPGTLLKSNIAFDPDNSDLRYEIGRDPERWLDIDRDTGDIRAKRTFNMRSPHVKKHIYTAVVKVTDGGGVSTTATVVITLKETNDFAPQLFPLSGSVCRGAERTRSGLVVTAVDEDLPPHASPFHFEMSDYLSVNWTVVQVNDTHAVLQPLVELEAGEYAVTVRVSDSGSPTLSAYAQVNVTVCLCDSFGDCKSEAGAVLGSSVGISFIALIIIMASIALLLLLLLLAVAVTTCGRRHHMKKGEGLLVGESEDDIRDNVINYDEQGGGEEDENAFNIDMLWNPHDTPSTPGSYCPGPRVPRGKQPLRKDAPHNLPSPTYPRRPPADPTDIEDYINDGLEAADHDPNVPPYDTALIYDYEGEGSLAGSLSSIASGSSDGDQDYDYLNDWGPRFQKLANMFDPR
;
A
#
# COMPACT_ATOMS: atom_id res chain seq x y z
N MET A 1 -49.10 5.16 -89.12
CA MET A 1 -48.45 4.06 -88.38
C MET A 1 -49.43 2.90 -88.37
N THR A 2 -49.02 1.71 -88.79
CA THR A 2 -49.91 0.54 -88.82
C THR A 2 -50.24 0.09 -87.39
N GLU A 3 -51.53 -0.03 -87.07
CA GLU A 3 -52.05 -0.45 -85.74
C GLU A 3 -51.58 -1.84 -85.31
N ASN A 4 -50.96 -2.60 -86.22
CA ASN A 4 -50.41 -3.94 -85.98
C ASN A 4 -49.40 -4.00 -84.81
N ALA A 5 -48.77 -2.88 -84.43
CA ALA A 5 -47.83 -2.82 -83.31
C ALA A 5 -48.38 -2.08 -82.07
N ALA A 6 -49.65 -1.64 -82.10
CA ALA A 6 -50.28 -1.00 -80.94
C ALA A 6 -50.64 -2.07 -79.90
N LEU A 7 -49.99 -2.02 -78.74
CA LEU A 7 -50.18 -2.99 -77.65
C LEU A 7 -51.27 -2.53 -76.68
N SER A 8 -52.04 -3.48 -76.17
CA SER A 8 -53.03 -3.28 -75.11
C SER A 8 -52.80 -4.25 -73.95
N TYR A 9 -52.81 -3.74 -72.72
CA TYR A 9 -52.49 -4.48 -71.50
C TYR A 9 -53.75 -4.75 -70.65
N SER A 10 -53.88 -5.97 -70.09
CA SER A 10 -54.97 -6.32 -69.17
C SER A 10 -54.53 -7.28 -68.06
N ILE A 11 -55.22 -7.25 -66.92
CA ILE A 11 -55.08 -8.25 -65.84
C ILE A 11 -56.19 -9.27 -66.03
N ILE A 12 -55.82 -10.52 -66.30
CA ILE A 12 -56.75 -11.64 -66.53
C ILE A 12 -56.91 -12.54 -65.29
N GLY A 13 -56.08 -12.35 -64.26
CA GLY A 13 -56.20 -13.06 -62.99
C GLY A 13 -55.41 -12.40 -61.86
N GLN A 14 -55.90 -12.53 -60.63
CA GLN A 14 -55.24 -12.09 -59.40
C GLN A 14 -55.39 -13.20 -58.35
N GLU A 15 -54.27 -13.63 -57.77
CA GLU A 15 -54.22 -14.59 -56.67
C GLU A 15 -53.47 -13.95 -55.49
N SER A 16 -54.05 -13.99 -54.28
CA SER A 16 -53.38 -13.55 -53.05
C SER A 16 -52.44 -14.63 -52.51
N ILE A 17 -51.42 -14.25 -51.74
CA ILE A 17 -50.54 -15.15 -51.01
C ILE A 17 -50.57 -14.74 -49.53
N PRO A 18 -51.19 -15.56 -48.65
CA PRO A 18 -51.75 -16.89 -48.89
C PRO A 18 -53.02 -16.89 -49.77
N ALA A 19 -53.30 -18.04 -50.41
CA ALA A 19 -54.42 -18.18 -51.34
C ALA A 19 -55.75 -17.88 -50.66
N ASN A 20 -56.62 -17.14 -51.34
CA ASN A 20 -57.95 -16.70 -50.86
C ASN A 20 -57.95 -15.76 -49.64
N ALA A 21 -56.80 -15.21 -49.22
CA ALA A 21 -56.75 -14.18 -48.18
C ALA A 21 -57.53 -12.91 -48.57
N VAL A 22 -57.47 -12.53 -49.85
CA VAL A 22 -58.23 -11.40 -50.40
C VAL A 22 -58.91 -11.82 -51.69
N THR A 23 -60.24 -11.85 -51.68
CA THR A 23 -61.09 -12.19 -52.85
C THR A 23 -61.48 -10.96 -53.67
N LYS A 24 -61.24 -9.76 -53.15
CA LYS A 24 -61.46 -8.48 -53.83
C LYS A 24 -60.35 -8.21 -54.84
N THR A 25 -60.68 -7.56 -55.96
CA THR A 25 -59.73 -7.25 -57.01
C THR A 25 -58.99 -5.93 -56.74
N MET A 26 -57.78 -6.03 -56.20
CA MET A 26 -57.03 -4.93 -55.58
C MET A 26 -56.26 -4.06 -56.56
N PHE A 27 -55.92 -4.61 -57.74
CA PHE A 27 -55.10 -3.92 -58.74
C PHE A 27 -55.86 -3.68 -60.05
N GLY A 28 -55.49 -2.60 -60.73
CA GLY A 28 -55.86 -2.30 -62.11
C GLY A 28 -54.60 -2.10 -62.95
N ILE A 29 -54.74 -2.14 -64.27
CA ILE A 29 -53.66 -1.85 -65.22
C ILE A 29 -54.16 -0.84 -66.25
N ASN A 30 -53.32 0.14 -66.60
CA ASN A 30 -53.60 1.02 -67.72
C ASN A 30 -53.36 0.25 -69.02
N ASN A 31 -54.38 0.24 -69.89
CA ASN A 31 -54.37 -0.56 -71.12
C ASN A 31 -53.40 -0.04 -72.19
N GLU A 32 -53.00 1.22 -72.17
CA GLU A 32 -52.06 1.79 -73.15
C GLU A 32 -50.61 1.78 -72.65
N THR A 33 -50.40 2.07 -71.35
CA THR A 33 -49.05 2.21 -70.79
C THR A 33 -48.54 0.97 -70.08
N GLY A 34 -49.43 0.03 -69.72
CA GLY A 34 -49.10 -1.13 -68.90
C GLY A 34 -48.81 -0.82 -67.43
N ALA A 35 -49.01 0.43 -66.99
CA ALA A 35 -48.80 0.82 -65.60
C ALA A 35 -49.84 0.16 -64.68
N ILE A 36 -49.37 -0.60 -63.68
CA ILE A 36 -50.22 -1.23 -62.67
C ILE A 36 -50.44 -0.22 -61.53
N TYR A 37 -51.69 -0.08 -61.10
CA TYR A 37 -52.08 0.81 -60.00
C TYR A 37 -52.99 0.09 -59.01
N THR A 38 -53.02 0.58 -57.77
CA THR A 38 -53.97 0.10 -56.76
C THR A 38 -55.37 0.61 -57.11
N ARG A 39 -56.30 -0.32 -57.34
CA ARG A 39 -57.71 0.00 -57.62
C ARG A 39 -58.51 0.19 -56.34
N ASP A 40 -58.14 -0.52 -55.27
CA ASP A 40 -58.90 -0.58 -54.03
C ASP A 40 -58.04 -0.32 -52.78
N VAL A 41 -58.72 -0.02 -51.67
CA VAL A 41 -58.11 0.25 -50.36
C VAL A 41 -58.13 -1.01 -49.49
N GLY A 42 -57.25 -1.04 -48.48
CA GLY A 42 -57.15 -2.16 -47.53
C GLY A 42 -56.10 -3.22 -47.88
N LEU A 43 -54.99 -2.81 -48.52
CA LEU A 43 -53.79 -3.63 -48.55
C LEU A 43 -53.19 -3.68 -47.15
N ASP A 44 -53.27 -4.85 -46.55
CA ASP A 44 -52.79 -5.16 -45.20
C ASP A 44 -51.83 -6.35 -45.31
N ARG A 45 -50.56 -6.11 -44.98
CA ARG A 45 -49.50 -7.11 -45.12
C ARG A 45 -49.71 -8.27 -44.14
N GLU A 46 -50.25 -8.01 -42.96
CA GLU A 46 -50.49 -9.00 -41.92
C GLU A 46 -51.56 -10.01 -42.36
N VAL A 47 -52.40 -9.62 -43.33
CA VAL A 47 -53.39 -10.48 -43.98
C VAL A 47 -52.86 -11.11 -45.27
N VAL A 48 -52.17 -10.34 -46.13
CA VAL A 48 -51.68 -10.78 -47.44
C VAL A 48 -50.27 -10.25 -47.75
N LYS A 49 -49.30 -11.16 -47.92
CA LYS A 49 -47.88 -10.79 -48.11
C LYS A 49 -47.55 -10.42 -49.54
N SER A 50 -48.21 -11.05 -50.51
CA SER A 50 -47.98 -10.78 -51.93
C SER A 50 -49.16 -11.19 -52.81
N PHE A 51 -49.17 -10.70 -54.04
CA PHE A 51 -50.15 -11.04 -55.07
C PHE A 51 -49.45 -11.52 -56.33
N ARG A 52 -50.00 -12.55 -56.97
CA ARG A 52 -49.63 -12.97 -58.33
C ARG A 52 -50.68 -12.45 -59.30
N LEU A 53 -50.27 -11.58 -60.21
CA LEU A 53 -51.10 -11.08 -61.28
C LEU A 53 -50.78 -11.80 -62.58
N LYS A 54 -51.79 -12.42 -63.17
CA LYS A 54 -51.72 -12.96 -64.53
C LYS A 54 -52.07 -11.84 -65.49
N LEU A 55 -51.08 -11.40 -66.26
CA LEU A 55 -51.19 -10.31 -67.22
C LEU A 55 -51.37 -10.87 -68.63
N GLN A 56 -52.06 -10.13 -69.48
CA GLN A 56 -52.18 -10.40 -70.91
C GLN A 56 -51.87 -9.13 -71.70
N VAL A 57 -51.07 -9.28 -72.74
CA VAL A 57 -50.76 -8.22 -73.71
C VAL A 57 -51.24 -8.68 -75.08
N ALA A 58 -51.95 -7.81 -75.80
CA ALA A 58 -52.47 -8.08 -77.13
C ALA A 58 -52.10 -6.98 -78.13
N ASP A 59 -51.75 -7.34 -79.36
CA ASP A 59 -51.53 -6.37 -80.45
C ASP A 59 -52.85 -5.90 -81.08
N MET A 60 -52.76 -5.03 -82.10
CA MET A 60 -53.92 -4.40 -82.76
C MET A 60 -54.87 -3.69 -81.78
N GLY A 61 -54.33 -3.00 -80.78
CA GLY A 61 -55.12 -2.28 -79.78
C GLY A 61 -55.92 -3.21 -78.85
N GLY A 62 -55.56 -4.49 -78.75
CA GLY A 62 -56.21 -5.48 -77.88
C GLY A 62 -57.04 -6.54 -78.59
N MET A 63 -57.13 -6.48 -79.92
CA MET A 63 -57.98 -7.38 -80.73
C MET A 63 -57.20 -8.45 -81.49
N GLY A 64 -55.87 -8.43 -81.45
CA GLY A 64 -55.02 -9.36 -82.18
C GLY A 64 -54.40 -10.47 -81.31
N LEU A 65 -53.13 -10.82 -81.57
CA LEU A 65 -52.43 -11.92 -80.92
C LEU A 65 -52.12 -11.58 -79.46
N THR A 66 -52.46 -12.49 -78.55
CA THR A 66 -52.25 -12.33 -77.11
C THR A 66 -51.02 -13.10 -76.63
N ARG A 67 -50.30 -12.54 -75.66
CA ARG A 67 -49.28 -13.23 -74.87
C ARG A 67 -49.48 -12.96 -73.37
N GLU A 68 -49.24 -13.98 -72.55
CA GLU A 68 -49.40 -13.89 -71.10
C GLU A 68 -48.06 -13.63 -70.39
N GLY A 69 -48.13 -12.96 -69.24
CA GLY A 69 -47.01 -12.71 -68.34
C GLY A 69 -47.44 -12.80 -66.87
N LEU A 70 -46.47 -12.89 -65.96
CA LEU A 70 -46.72 -12.92 -64.52
C LEU A 70 -46.05 -11.73 -63.86
N ALA A 71 -46.81 -10.96 -63.07
CA ALA A 71 -46.26 -9.95 -62.17
C ALA A 71 -46.49 -10.38 -60.72
N ILE A 72 -45.44 -10.30 -59.89
CA ILE A 72 -45.50 -10.59 -58.46
C ILE A 72 -45.39 -9.26 -57.73
N ILE A 73 -46.46 -8.90 -57.00
CA ILE A 73 -46.51 -7.69 -56.19
C ILE A 73 -46.29 -8.09 -54.73
N ASN A 74 -45.17 -7.67 -54.15
CA ASN A 74 -44.92 -7.85 -52.72
C ASN A 74 -45.46 -6.64 -51.96
N ILE A 75 -46.18 -6.89 -50.86
CA ILE A 75 -46.69 -5.83 -49.98
C ILE A 75 -45.60 -5.47 -48.98
N SER A 76 -45.11 -4.23 -49.06
CA SER A 76 -44.14 -3.69 -48.11
C SER A 76 -44.78 -3.50 -46.74
N ASP A 77 -44.00 -3.75 -45.69
CA ASP A 77 -44.40 -3.56 -44.30
C ASP A 77 -44.47 -2.08 -43.91
N ILE A 78 -45.38 -1.76 -42.99
CA ILE A 78 -45.44 -0.47 -42.30
C ILE A 78 -45.58 -0.76 -40.81
N ASN A 79 -45.02 0.09 -39.94
CA ASN A 79 -45.22 -0.09 -38.50
C ASN A 79 -46.68 0.28 -38.12
N ASN A 80 -47.61 -0.65 -38.15
CA ASN A 80 -49.01 -0.45 -37.78
C ASN A 80 -49.44 -1.28 -36.55
N HIS A 81 -48.56 -2.10 -35.99
CA HIS A 81 -48.80 -2.85 -34.76
C HIS A 81 -47.73 -2.55 -33.71
N ALA A 82 -48.10 -1.78 -32.68
CA ALA A 82 -47.20 -1.54 -31.56
C ALA A 82 -46.93 -2.82 -30.74
N PRO A 83 -45.73 -2.96 -30.14
CA PRO A 83 -45.35 -4.10 -29.34
C PRO A 83 -46.12 -4.10 -28.02
N LEU A 84 -46.62 -5.27 -27.64
CA LEU A 84 -47.45 -5.46 -26.44
C LEU A 84 -46.80 -6.45 -25.48
N PHE A 85 -46.72 -6.10 -24.20
CA PHE A 85 -46.21 -7.01 -23.17
C PHE A 85 -47.15 -8.21 -22.95
N SER A 86 -46.58 -9.40 -22.82
CA SER A 86 -47.34 -10.63 -22.55
C SER A 86 -46.49 -11.64 -21.76
N PRO A 87 -46.67 -11.77 -20.43
CA PRO A 87 -47.63 -11.07 -19.56
C PRO A 87 -47.27 -9.60 -19.26
N ALA A 88 -48.17 -8.87 -18.58
CA ALA A 88 -47.93 -7.48 -18.13
C ALA A 88 -47.36 -7.36 -16.71
N LEU A 89 -47.29 -8.46 -15.95
CA LEU A 89 -46.70 -8.52 -14.62
C LEU A 89 -45.58 -9.56 -14.60
N TYR A 90 -44.45 -9.19 -14.02
CA TYR A 90 -43.30 -10.06 -13.83
C TYR A 90 -42.82 -9.98 -12.38
N SER A 91 -42.25 -11.08 -11.90
CA SER A 91 -41.53 -11.14 -10.63
C SER A 91 -40.16 -11.72 -10.89
N MET A 92 -39.13 -11.05 -10.40
CA MET A 92 -37.72 -11.39 -10.59
C MET A 92 -36.96 -11.25 -9.28
N THR A 93 -35.84 -11.94 -9.16
CA THR A 93 -34.97 -11.89 -7.98
C THR A 93 -33.62 -11.32 -8.36
N ALA A 94 -33.12 -10.38 -7.59
CA ALA A 94 -31.77 -9.84 -7.72
C ALA A 94 -31.00 -10.15 -6.44
N VAL A 95 -29.79 -10.67 -6.55
CA VAL A 95 -28.86 -10.78 -5.43
C VAL A 95 -28.19 -9.43 -5.21
N GLU A 96 -28.11 -8.99 -3.96
CA GLU A 96 -27.45 -7.75 -3.60
C GLU A 96 -25.93 -7.78 -3.85
N ASN A 97 -25.27 -6.62 -3.78
CA ASN A 97 -23.81 -6.47 -3.95
C ASN A 97 -23.21 -7.00 -5.28
N ARG A 98 -24.06 -7.48 -6.20
CA ARG A 98 -23.68 -7.93 -7.54
C ARG A 98 -24.06 -6.88 -8.57
N LYS A 99 -23.27 -6.80 -9.64
CA LYS A 99 -23.49 -5.89 -10.77
C LYS A 99 -23.21 -6.58 -12.10
N ASP A 100 -23.70 -5.96 -13.17
CA ASP A 100 -23.49 -6.36 -14.56
C ASP A 100 -23.96 -7.79 -14.88
N TYR A 101 -25.12 -8.19 -14.33
CA TYR A 101 -25.70 -9.52 -14.56
C TYR A 101 -27.20 -9.48 -14.88
N GLU A 102 -27.65 -10.48 -15.64
CA GLU A 102 -29.05 -10.66 -16.06
C GLU A 102 -29.89 -11.18 -14.87
N ILE A 103 -31.00 -10.52 -14.57
CA ILE A 103 -31.96 -10.95 -13.53
C ILE A 103 -33.23 -11.59 -14.11
N GLY A 104 -33.53 -11.33 -15.38
CA GLY A 104 -34.68 -11.95 -16.04
C GLY A 104 -35.00 -11.33 -17.39
N ARG A 105 -36.03 -11.89 -18.03
CA ARG A 105 -36.48 -11.50 -19.37
C ARG A 105 -37.97 -11.19 -19.39
N VAL A 106 -38.34 -10.15 -20.13
CA VAL A 106 -39.72 -9.78 -20.43
C VAL A 106 -40.03 -10.05 -21.89
N ASN A 107 -41.29 -10.40 -22.16
CA ASN A 107 -41.75 -10.82 -23.48
C ASN A 107 -42.71 -9.78 -24.06
N VAL A 108 -42.56 -9.53 -25.35
CA VAL A 108 -43.50 -8.74 -26.12
C VAL A 108 -43.98 -9.51 -27.34
N THR A 109 -45.19 -9.17 -27.78
CA THR A 109 -45.77 -9.65 -29.01
C THR A 109 -45.99 -8.48 -29.95
N ASP A 110 -45.47 -8.61 -31.16
CA ASP A 110 -45.59 -7.65 -32.25
C ASP A 110 -45.89 -8.44 -33.53
N ARG A 111 -46.81 -7.92 -34.35
CA ARG A 111 -47.35 -8.57 -35.54
C ARG A 111 -46.70 -8.10 -36.84
N ASP A 112 -45.91 -7.04 -36.78
CA ASP A 112 -45.20 -6.50 -37.94
C ASP A 112 -44.06 -7.44 -38.37
N ASP A 113 -43.38 -7.11 -39.47
CA ASP A 113 -42.44 -8.04 -40.08
C ASP A 113 -41.20 -8.31 -39.22
N ARG A 114 -41.03 -9.58 -38.82
CA ARG A 114 -39.94 -10.00 -37.93
C ARG A 114 -38.57 -9.67 -38.50
N GLY A 115 -37.69 -9.15 -37.63
CA GLY A 115 -36.33 -8.76 -38.00
C GLY A 115 -36.23 -7.42 -38.73
N THR A 116 -37.32 -6.65 -38.79
CA THR A 116 -37.30 -5.25 -39.24
C THR A 116 -37.39 -4.30 -38.05
N GLY A 117 -36.99 -3.04 -38.24
CA GLY A 117 -37.15 -2.00 -37.21
C GLY A 117 -38.61 -1.66 -36.87
N ASN A 118 -39.58 -2.16 -37.64
CA ASN A 118 -41.00 -2.06 -37.32
C ASN A 118 -41.41 -3.07 -36.25
N TRP A 119 -40.70 -4.20 -36.15
CA TRP A 119 -40.94 -5.26 -35.17
C TRP A 119 -39.97 -5.22 -33.99
N GLU A 120 -38.74 -4.75 -34.22
CA GLU A 120 -37.69 -4.64 -33.20
C GLU A 120 -38.16 -3.73 -32.06
N ALA A 121 -38.20 -4.29 -30.86
CA ALA A 121 -38.64 -3.64 -29.65
C ALA A 121 -37.50 -2.84 -29.04
N LYS A 122 -37.84 -1.69 -28.47
CA LYS A 122 -36.98 -0.82 -27.70
C LYS A 122 -37.62 -0.61 -26.34
N TYR A 123 -36.95 -1.11 -25.32
CA TYR A 123 -37.42 -1.08 -23.95
C TYR A 123 -36.88 0.13 -23.21
N LEU A 124 -37.71 0.71 -22.34
CA LEU A 124 -37.31 1.80 -21.46
C LEU A 124 -37.86 1.56 -20.04
N ILE A 125 -37.08 1.95 -19.04
CA ILE A 125 -37.47 1.92 -17.63
C ILE A 125 -37.95 3.31 -17.24
N SER A 126 -39.21 3.45 -16.84
CA SER A 126 -39.83 4.76 -16.60
C SER A 126 -39.58 5.32 -15.18
N ASN A 127 -39.29 4.47 -14.20
CA ASN A 127 -39.29 4.83 -12.78
C ASN A 127 -38.08 4.25 -12.01
N ASP A 128 -36.88 4.39 -12.57
CA ASP A 128 -35.61 4.07 -11.89
C ASP A 128 -34.72 5.32 -11.72
N PRO A 129 -34.96 6.15 -10.69
CA PRO A 129 -34.19 7.37 -10.48
C PRO A 129 -32.73 7.10 -10.09
N GLY A 130 -32.44 5.93 -9.51
CA GLY A 130 -31.08 5.51 -9.14
C GLY A 130 -30.26 5.06 -10.33
N GLY A 131 -30.91 4.65 -11.42
CA GLY A 131 -30.26 4.01 -12.56
C GLY A 131 -29.57 2.72 -12.12
N ASN A 132 -30.23 1.95 -11.26
CA ASN A 132 -29.73 0.69 -10.72
C ASN A 132 -29.92 -0.46 -11.73
N PHE A 133 -30.89 -0.32 -12.64
CA PHE A 133 -31.27 -1.32 -13.61
C PHE A 133 -31.07 -0.82 -15.04
N ALA A 134 -30.81 -1.75 -15.95
CA ALA A 134 -30.80 -1.49 -17.38
C ALA A 134 -31.57 -2.59 -18.11
N ILE A 135 -32.16 -2.24 -19.25
CA ILE A 135 -32.87 -3.21 -20.09
C ILE A 135 -32.35 -3.12 -21.52
N ALA A 136 -32.04 -4.27 -22.12
CA ALA A 136 -31.58 -4.37 -23.50
C ALA A 136 -32.46 -5.34 -24.29
N THR A 137 -32.58 -5.09 -25.59
CA THR A 137 -33.32 -5.98 -26.49
C THR A 137 -32.42 -7.13 -26.93
N ASP A 138 -32.90 -8.37 -26.77
CA ASP A 138 -32.26 -9.54 -27.36
C ASP A 138 -32.54 -9.55 -28.88
N PRO A 139 -31.52 -9.45 -29.74
CA PRO A 139 -31.70 -9.36 -31.19
C PRO A 139 -32.28 -10.62 -31.81
N ALA A 140 -32.18 -11.79 -31.16
CA ALA A 140 -32.69 -13.05 -31.68
C ALA A 140 -34.17 -13.28 -31.34
N THR A 141 -34.57 -12.89 -30.12
CA THR A 141 -35.89 -13.22 -29.57
C THR A 141 -36.82 -12.01 -29.45
N ASN A 142 -36.28 -10.78 -29.56
CA ASN A 142 -36.96 -9.52 -29.29
C ASN A 142 -37.44 -9.36 -27.84
N GLN A 143 -36.94 -10.19 -26.93
CA GLN A 143 -37.21 -10.10 -25.50
C GLN A 143 -36.43 -8.94 -24.88
N GLY A 144 -36.99 -8.33 -23.84
CA GLY A 144 -36.30 -7.35 -23.02
C GLY A 144 -35.52 -8.08 -21.93
N VAL A 145 -34.20 -8.01 -21.97
CA VAL A 145 -33.31 -8.62 -20.97
C VAL A 145 -32.99 -7.56 -19.92
N LEU A 146 -33.40 -7.80 -18.68
CA LEU A 146 -33.24 -6.88 -17.57
C LEU A 146 -31.97 -7.23 -16.79
N PHE A 147 -31.15 -6.22 -16.52
CA PHE A 147 -29.86 -6.31 -15.85
C PHE A 147 -29.83 -5.43 -14.61
N VAL A 148 -29.04 -5.85 -13.63
CA VAL A 148 -28.58 -5.00 -12.53
C VAL A 148 -27.25 -4.39 -12.96
N VAL A 149 -27.17 -3.06 -13.02
CA VAL A 149 -25.96 -2.33 -13.46
C VAL A 149 -25.25 -1.61 -12.31
N LYS A 150 -25.92 -1.46 -11.16
CA LYS A 150 -25.32 -1.01 -9.92
C LYS A 150 -25.62 -2.00 -8.80
N PRO A 151 -24.68 -2.24 -7.88
CA PRO A 151 -24.94 -3.11 -6.74
C PRO A 151 -26.15 -2.59 -5.96
N LEU A 152 -27.07 -3.50 -5.68
CA LEU A 152 -28.21 -3.26 -4.80
C LEU A 152 -27.77 -3.51 -3.36
N ASP A 153 -28.50 -2.91 -2.43
CA ASP A 153 -28.31 -2.99 -0.98
C ASP A 153 -29.67 -3.39 -0.40
N TYR A 154 -29.74 -4.58 0.17
CA TYR A 154 -30.98 -5.15 0.69
C TYR A 154 -31.49 -4.36 1.91
N GLU A 155 -30.59 -3.99 2.81
CA GLU A 155 -30.86 -3.26 4.06
C GLU A 155 -31.46 -1.89 3.76
N ALA A 156 -31.06 -1.26 2.64
CA ALA A 156 -31.68 -0.04 2.16
C ALA A 156 -33.03 -0.29 1.48
N HIS A 157 -33.11 -1.22 0.52
CA HIS A 157 -34.32 -1.50 -0.25
C HIS A 157 -34.43 -2.99 -0.65
N PHE A 158 -35.29 -3.73 0.06
CA PHE A 158 -35.52 -5.15 -0.22
C PHE A 158 -36.40 -5.42 -1.46
N GLU A 159 -37.10 -4.41 -2.00
CA GLU A 159 -37.99 -4.56 -3.16
C GLU A 159 -37.98 -3.32 -4.06
N TYR A 160 -37.91 -3.54 -5.38
CA TYR A 160 -38.05 -2.52 -6.41
C TYR A 160 -39.23 -2.84 -7.32
N VAL A 161 -40.10 -1.85 -7.55
CA VAL A 161 -41.23 -1.97 -8.49
C VAL A 161 -40.93 -1.14 -9.73
N LEU A 162 -40.52 -1.80 -10.81
CA LEU A 162 -40.17 -1.16 -12.08
C LEU A 162 -41.37 -1.14 -13.03
N THR A 163 -41.52 -0.04 -13.76
CA THR A 163 -42.50 0.17 -14.82
C THR A 163 -41.75 0.27 -16.13
N LEU A 164 -41.89 -0.76 -16.94
CA LEU A 164 -41.30 -0.86 -18.26
C LEU A 164 -42.28 -0.36 -19.31
N THR A 165 -41.78 0.40 -20.26
CA THR A 165 -42.48 0.79 -21.50
C THR A 165 -41.76 0.19 -22.69
N VAL A 166 -42.51 -0.13 -23.74
CA VAL A 166 -41.93 -0.65 -24.99
C VAL A 166 -42.47 0.12 -26.19
N GLU A 167 -41.58 0.47 -27.09
CA GLU A 167 -41.85 1.06 -28.41
C GLU A 167 -41.09 0.28 -29.48
N ASN A 168 -41.41 0.46 -30.76
CA ASN A 168 -40.55 -0.05 -31.82
C ASN A 168 -39.37 0.89 -32.07
N VAL A 169 -38.32 0.39 -32.72
CA VAL A 169 -37.21 1.23 -33.21
C VAL A 169 -37.70 2.26 -34.21
N ASN A 170 -38.57 1.86 -35.15
CA ASN A 170 -39.21 2.77 -36.09
C ASN A 170 -40.48 3.39 -35.50
N ALA A 171 -40.72 4.67 -35.80
CA ALA A 171 -41.92 5.36 -35.33
C ALA A 171 -43.20 4.70 -35.88
N LEU A 172 -44.22 4.62 -35.02
CA LEU A 172 -45.52 4.07 -35.35
C LEU A 172 -46.18 4.89 -36.48
N SER A 173 -46.72 4.19 -37.48
CA SER A 173 -47.36 4.79 -38.64
C SER A 173 -48.63 5.55 -38.25
N HIS A 174 -48.95 6.61 -38.98
CA HIS A 174 -50.24 7.31 -38.85
C HIS A 174 -51.46 6.43 -39.13
N LYS A 175 -51.27 5.26 -39.75
CA LYS A 175 -52.32 4.26 -39.99
C LYS A 175 -52.52 3.28 -38.83
N ALA A 176 -51.66 3.31 -37.82
CA ALA A 176 -51.77 2.45 -36.66
C ALA A 176 -52.96 2.85 -35.77
N PRO A 177 -53.50 1.92 -34.98
CA PRO A 177 -54.47 2.24 -33.94
C PRO A 177 -53.89 3.21 -32.91
N ASN A 178 -54.67 4.21 -32.49
CA ASN A 178 -54.29 5.11 -31.39
C ASN A 178 -54.45 4.40 -30.04
N LEU A 179 -53.56 3.45 -29.75
CA LEU A 179 -53.49 2.75 -28.48
C LEU A 179 -52.45 3.41 -27.57
N PRO A 180 -52.64 3.38 -26.24
CA PRO A 180 -51.61 3.80 -25.31
C PRO A 180 -50.37 2.90 -25.45
N VAL A 181 -49.20 3.45 -25.15
CA VAL A 181 -47.95 2.70 -25.08
C VAL A 181 -48.11 1.55 -24.08
N SER A 182 -47.70 0.35 -24.47
CA SER A 182 -47.80 -0.83 -23.62
C SER A 182 -46.84 -0.71 -22.44
N THR A 183 -47.33 -1.01 -21.25
CA THR A 183 -46.56 -0.99 -20.00
C THR A 183 -46.57 -2.35 -19.31
N ALA A 184 -45.46 -2.75 -18.70
CA ALA A 184 -45.38 -3.89 -17.80
C ALA A 184 -44.80 -3.48 -16.45
N THR A 185 -45.26 -4.15 -15.39
CA THR A 185 -44.72 -3.96 -14.05
C THR A 185 -43.85 -5.15 -13.67
N VAL A 186 -42.63 -4.88 -13.21
CA VAL A 186 -41.69 -5.89 -12.75
C VAL A 186 -41.41 -5.65 -11.27
N ALA A 187 -41.81 -6.58 -10.42
CA ALA A 187 -41.43 -6.61 -9.02
C ALA A 187 -40.10 -7.35 -8.88
N VAL A 188 -39.03 -6.64 -8.50
CA VAL A 188 -37.71 -7.20 -8.24
C VAL A 188 -37.52 -7.30 -6.74
N THR A 189 -37.50 -8.53 -6.22
CA THR A 189 -37.18 -8.79 -4.82
C THR A 189 -35.67 -8.98 -4.66
N VAL A 190 -35.05 -8.20 -3.80
CA VAL A 190 -33.63 -8.33 -3.48
C VAL A 190 -33.44 -9.51 -2.53
N VAL A 191 -32.47 -10.36 -2.82
CA VAL A 191 -32.07 -11.49 -2.00
C VAL A 191 -30.90 -11.02 -1.15
N ASN A 192 -31.08 -11.04 0.17
CA ASN A 192 -30.04 -10.74 1.13
C ASN A 192 -28.94 -11.83 1.09
N GLU A 193 -27.68 -11.40 1.06
CA GLU A 193 -26.49 -12.22 1.29
C GLU A 193 -25.69 -11.64 2.45
N ASN A 194 -25.42 -12.47 3.47
CA ASN A 194 -24.65 -12.10 4.66
C ASN A 194 -23.35 -11.36 4.31
N GLU A 195 -23.26 -10.12 4.75
CA GLU A 195 -22.14 -9.21 4.60
C GLU A 195 -21.17 -9.31 5.79
N ALA A 196 -19.96 -8.79 5.61
CA ALA A 196 -18.98 -8.77 6.69
C ALA A 196 -19.27 -7.61 7.67
N PRO A 197 -18.96 -7.77 8.97
CA PRO A 197 -19.11 -6.69 9.92
C PRO A 197 -18.14 -5.54 9.64
N HIS A 198 -18.58 -4.31 9.91
CA HIS A 198 -17.83 -3.08 9.70
C HIS A 198 -17.44 -2.41 11.02
N PHE A 199 -16.21 -1.89 11.09
CA PHE A 199 -15.78 -1.04 12.19
C PHE A 199 -16.27 0.39 12.00
N ARG A 200 -16.68 1.04 13.10
CA ARG A 200 -17.12 2.44 13.07
C ARG A 200 -15.97 3.43 12.84
N GLU A 201 -14.79 3.04 13.28
CA GLU A 201 -13.54 3.77 13.14
C GLU A 201 -12.45 2.77 12.71
N ASP A 202 -11.76 3.04 11.60
CA ASP A 202 -10.58 2.28 11.19
C ASP A 202 -9.50 3.27 10.69
N PRO A 203 -8.37 3.43 11.42
CA PRO A 203 -8.00 2.73 12.64
C PRO A 203 -8.81 3.17 13.87
N ILE A 204 -9.02 2.25 14.82
CA ILE A 204 -9.63 2.56 16.12
C ILE A 204 -8.63 3.37 16.95
N GLN A 205 -8.96 4.61 17.28
CA GLN A 205 -8.08 5.49 18.04
C GLN A 205 -8.44 5.50 19.54
N ILE A 206 -7.44 5.28 20.39
CA ILE A 206 -7.55 5.33 21.84
C ILE A 206 -6.40 6.20 22.37
N VAL A 207 -6.72 7.14 23.26
CA VAL A 207 -5.73 7.99 23.92
C VAL A 207 -5.85 7.79 25.41
N VAL A 208 -4.77 7.33 26.04
CA VAL A 208 -4.81 6.89 27.45
C VAL A 208 -3.47 7.16 28.14
N PRO A 209 -3.46 7.56 29.43
CA PRO A 209 -2.21 7.61 30.20
C PRO A 209 -1.59 6.22 30.37
N GLU A 210 -0.27 6.15 30.53
CA GLU A 210 0.40 4.87 30.78
C GLU A 210 0.04 4.25 32.14
N SER A 211 -0.20 5.09 33.15
CA SER A 211 -0.70 4.72 34.49
C SER A 211 -2.18 4.29 34.52
N VAL A 212 -2.74 3.85 33.37
CA VAL A 212 -4.09 3.33 33.29
C VAL A 212 -4.28 2.13 34.23
N VAL A 213 -5.36 2.18 35.01
CA VAL A 213 -5.69 1.11 35.94
C VAL A 213 -6.27 -0.09 35.17
N PRO A 214 -5.79 -1.32 35.43
CA PRO A 214 -6.39 -2.52 34.86
C PRO A 214 -7.90 -2.61 35.15
N GLY A 215 -8.68 -3.00 34.16
CA GLY A 215 -10.15 -3.04 34.18
C GLY A 215 -10.82 -1.78 33.60
N THR A 216 -10.06 -0.71 33.32
CA THR A 216 -10.61 0.52 32.73
C THR A 216 -11.17 0.27 31.33
N LEU A 217 -12.39 0.74 31.06
CA LEU A 217 -13.01 0.72 29.73
C LEU A 217 -12.36 1.78 28.83
N LEU A 218 -11.77 1.35 27.72
CA LEU A 218 -11.05 2.21 26.78
C LEU A 218 -11.93 2.63 25.59
N LYS A 219 -12.69 1.69 25.03
CA LYS A 219 -13.59 1.92 23.89
C LYS A 219 -14.73 0.89 23.92
N SER A 220 -15.89 1.26 23.42
CA SER A 220 -17.08 0.40 23.30
C SER A 220 -17.76 0.63 21.94
N ASN A 221 -18.66 -0.28 21.55
CA ASN A 221 -19.44 -0.18 20.31
C ASN A 221 -18.57 0.05 19.07
N ILE A 222 -17.51 -0.76 18.91
CA ILE A 222 -16.46 -0.54 17.90
C ILE A 222 -16.85 -1.00 16.49
N ALA A 223 -17.84 -1.87 16.35
CA ALA A 223 -18.28 -2.43 15.08
C ALA A 223 -19.80 -2.58 15.02
N PHE A 224 -20.33 -2.74 13.80
CA PHE A 224 -21.72 -3.05 13.51
C PHE A 224 -21.78 -3.97 12.29
N ASP A 225 -22.88 -4.69 12.14
CA ASP A 225 -23.14 -5.57 11.01
C ASP A 225 -24.27 -4.99 10.16
N PRO A 226 -24.14 -4.93 8.83
CA PRO A 226 -25.25 -4.50 7.95
C PRO A 226 -26.50 -5.38 8.13
N ASP A 227 -26.33 -6.71 8.15
CA ASP A 227 -27.42 -7.68 8.35
C ASP A 227 -27.96 -7.71 9.79
N ASN A 228 -27.35 -6.91 10.68
CA ASN A 228 -27.68 -6.88 12.11
C ASN A 228 -27.52 -8.26 12.78
N SER A 229 -26.50 -9.02 12.37
CA SER A 229 -26.13 -10.32 12.95
C SER A 229 -25.48 -10.18 14.33
N ASP A 230 -25.52 -11.28 15.09
CA ASP A 230 -24.80 -11.38 16.38
C ASP A 230 -23.28 -11.35 16.15
N LEU A 231 -22.59 -10.43 16.82
CA LEU A 231 -21.14 -10.23 16.67
C LEU A 231 -20.32 -10.97 17.73
N ARG A 232 -19.12 -11.40 17.33
CA ARG A 232 -18.11 -12.05 18.16
C ARG A 232 -16.79 -11.34 18.02
N TYR A 233 -16.29 -10.80 19.12
CA TYR A 233 -15.07 -10.00 19.15
C TYR A 233 -13.89 -10.82 19.68
N GLU A 234 -12.71 -10.65 19.09
CA GLU A 234 -11.47 -11.25 19.56
C GLU A 234 -10.26 -10.35 19.29
N ILE A 235 -9.21 -10.50 20.10
CA ILE A 235 -7.92 -9.84 19.85
C ILE A 235 -7.12 -10.72 18.91
N GLY A 236 -6.84 -10.21 17.70
CA GLY A 236 -6.00 -10.90 16.73
C GLY A 236 -4.50 -10.77 17.04
N ARG A 237 -4.05 -9.56 17.39
CA ARG A 237 -2.64 -9.29 17.72
C ARG A 237 -2.52 -8.24 18.83
N ASP A 238 -1.84 -8.60 19.91
CA ASP A 238 -1.52 -7.71 21.02
C ASP A 238 -0.17 -8.16 21.64
N PRO A 239 0.98 -7.61 21.18
CA PRO A 239 2.31 -8.08 21.56
C PRO A 239 2.54 -8.17 23.08
N GLU A 240 2.11 -7.15 23.82
CA GLU A 240 2.31 -7.03 25.27
C GLU A 240 1.15 -7.61 26.10
N ARG A 241 0.06 -8.04 25.43
CA ARG A 241 -1.16 -8.56 26.08
C ARG A 241 -1.75 -7.56 27.08
N TRP A 242 -1.75 -6.29 26.68
CA TRP A 242 -2.23 -5.15 27.47
C TRP A 242 -3.74 -4.98 27.39
N LEU A 243 -4.39 -5.55 26.38
CA LEU A 243 -5.80 -5.39 26.12
C LEU A 243 -6.59 -6.64 26.49
N ASP A 244 -7.84 -6.42 26.82
CA ASP A 244 -8.88 -7.44 26.91
C ASP A 244 -10.07 -6.93 26.10
N ILE A 245 -10.77 -7.84 25.40
CA ILE A 245 -11.99 -7.50 24.67
C ILE A 245 -13.10 -8.42 25.13
N ASP A 246 -14.26 -7.84 25.44
CA ASP A 246 -15.44 -8.63 25.73
C ASP A 246 -15.95 -9.27 24.42
N ARG A 247 -16.14 -10.59 24.45
CA ARG A 247 -16.49 -11.38 23.26
C ARG A 247 -17.85 -11.02 22.67
N ASP A 248 -18.80 -10.58 23.49
CA ASP A 248 -20.17 -10.33 23.06
C ASP A 248 -20.47 -8.82 22.93
N THR A 249 -19.90 -7.97 23.79
CA THR A 249 -20.14 -6.51 23.73
C THR A 249 -19.13 -5.75 22.88
N GLY A 250 -17.93 -6.31 22.66
CA GLY A 250 -16.84 -5.63 21.97
C GLY A 250 -16.21 -4.49 22.78
N ASP A 251 -16.43 -4.46 24.10
CA ASP A 251 -15.79 -3.51 25.01
C ASP A 251 -14.29 -3.81 25.12
N ILE A 252 -13.46 -2.85 24.71
CA ILE A 252 -12.01 -2.92 24.86
C ILE A 252 -11.63 -2.37 26.24
N ARG A 253 -10.97 -3.18 27.06
CA ARG A 253 -10.52 -2.82 28.42
C ARG A 253 -9.01 -2.94 28.57
N ALA A 254 -8.45 -2.14 29.46
CA ALA A 254 -7.06 -2.30 29.88
C ALA A 254 -6.94 -3.58 30.73
N LYS A 255 -6.13 -4.54 30.32
CA LYS A 255 -5.85 -5.76 31.08
C LYS A 255 -4.68 -5.59 32.05
N ARG A 256 -3.74 -4.73 31.68
CA ARG A 256 -2.50 -4.43 32.41
C ARG A 256 -2.25 -2.93 32.37
N THR A 257 -1.34 -2.47 33.23
CA THR A 257 -0.77 -1.12 33.13
C THR A 257 0.06 -1.02 31.86
N PHE A 258 0.07 0.14 31.23
CA PHE A 258 0.81 0.35 29.98
C PHE A 258 2.19 0.90 30.33
N ASN A 259 3.20 0.57 29.52
CA ASN A 259 4.58 0.99 29.77
C ASN A 259 5.16 1.59 28.50
N MET A 260 5.45 2.89 28.53
CA MET A 260 5.93 3.57 27.33
C MET A 260 7.33 3.13 26.88
N ARG A 261 8.10 2.47 27.75
CA ARG A 261 9.45 1.94 27.46
C ARG A 261 9.43 0.56 26.79
N SER A 262 8.25 -0.02 26.52
CA SER A 262 8.16 -1.29 25.79
C SER A 262 8.76 -1.16 24.37
N PRO A 263 9.48 -2.18 23.87
CA PRO A 263 10.00 -2.19 22.50
C PRO A 263 8.90 -2.18 21.43
N HIS A 264 7.66 -2.47 21.81
CA HIS A 264 6.49 -2.45 20.94
C HIS A 264 5.79 -1.08 20.90
N VAL A 265 6.23 -0.12 21.72
CA VAL A 265 5.79 1.27 21.66
C VAL A 265 6.78 2.06 20.81
N LYS A 266 6.29 2.66 19.73
CA LYS A 266 7.10 3.54 18.86
C LYS A 266 6.49 4.91 18.83
N LYS A 267 7.27 5.94 19.19
CA LYS A 267 6.80 7.34 19.23
C LYS A 267 5.50 7.50 20.05
N HIS A 268 5.43 6.91 21.25
CA HIS A 268 4.25 6.93 22.13
C HIS A 268 3.02 6.18 21.57
N ILE A 269 3.18 5.39 20.50
CA ILE A 269 2.09 4.66 19.88
C ILE A 269 2.30 3.16 20.06
N TYR A 270 1.29 2.52 20.64
CA TYR A 270 1.16 1.08 20.72
C TYR A 270 0.09 0.60 19.72
N THR A 271 0.34 -0.50 19.02
CA THR A 271 -0.56 -1.03 17.99
C THR A 271 -0.99 -2.45 18.28
N ALA A 272 -2.30 -2.66 18.26
CA ALA A 272 -2.95 -3.96 18.35
C ALA A 272 -3.91 -4.17 17.19
N VAL A 273 -4.40 -5.39 17.01
CA VAL A 273 -5.39 -5.74 15.98
C VAL A 273 -6.53 -6.48 16.64
N VAL A 274 -7.75 -6.03 16.37
CA VAL A 274 -8.98 -6.69 16.79
C VAL A 274 -9.66 -7.32 15.58
N LYS A 275 -10.34 -8.44 15.79
CA LYS A 275 -11.12 -9.15 14.79
C LYS A 275 -12.55 -9.27 15.28
N VAL A 276 -13.48 -9.06 14.36
CA VAL A 276 -14.92 -9.22 14.59
C VAL A 276 -15.44 -10.23 13.59
N THR A 277 -16.20 -11.20 14.07
CA THR A 277 -16.83 -12.25 13.28
C THR A 277 -18.34 -12.17 13.49
N ASP A 278 -19.11 -12.23 12.42
CA ASP A 278 -20.56 -12.26 12.47
C ASP A 278 -21.11 -13.66 12.81
N GLY A 279 -22.44 -13.81 12.80
CA GLY A 279 -23.11 -15.09 12.98
C GLY A 279 -22.97 -16.05 11.79
N GLY A 280 -22.69 -15.52 10.59
CA GLY A 280 -22.43 -16.27 9.35
C GLY A 280 -21.03 -16.86 9.26
N GLY A 281 -20.10 -16.43 10.12
CA GLY A 281 -18.69 -16.82 10.13
C GLY A 281 -17.78 -15.94 9.27
N VAL A 282 -18.28 -14.84 8.71
CA VAL A 282 -17.47 -13.85 7.98
C VAL A 282 -16.82 -12.91 9.00
N SER A 283 -15.57 -12.53 8.77
CA SER A 283 -14.80 -11.76 9.75
C SER A 283 -13.99 -10.63 9.13
N THR A 284 -13.91 -9.53 9.87
CA THR A 284 -13.15 -8.33 9.52
C THR A 284 -12.16 -8.00 10.64
N THR A 285 -11.03 -7.38 10.30
CA THR A 285 -10.01 -6.95 11.27
C THR A 285 -9.77 -5.45 11.19
N ALA A 286 -9.56 -4.79 12.33
CA ALA A 286 -9.15 -3.39 12.40
C ALA A 286 -7.94 -3.20 13.30
N THR A 287 -7.17 -2.15 13.01
CA THR A 287 -6.01 -1.77 13.81
C THR A 287 -6.44 -0.87 14.95
N VAL A 288 -6.05 -1.20 16.17
CA VAL A 288 -6.21 -0.36 17.36
C VAL A 288 -4.92 0.41 17.57
N VAL A 289 -5.00 1.73 17.45
CA VAL A 289 -3.90 2.67 17.65
C VAL A 289 -4.08 3.31 19.01
N ILE A 290 -3.19 2.97 19.94
CA ILE A 290 -3.20 3.46 21.31
C ILE A 290 -2.09 4.49 21.45
N THR A 291 -2.48 5.75 21.61
CA THR A 291 -1.55 6.83 21.93
C THR A 291 -1.42 6.93 23.44
N LEU A 292 -0.23 6.61 23.93
CA LEU A 292 0.14 6.71 25.33
C LEU A 292 0.45 8.17 25.67
N LYS A 293 -0.11 8.64 26.79
CA LYS A 293 0.30 9.88 27.43
C LYS A 293 1.22 9.54 28.59
N GLU A 294 2.37 10.21 28.61
CA GLU A 294 3.27 10.23 29.76
C GLU A 294 2.49 10.57 31.03
N THR A 295 2.80 9.91 32.13
CA THR A 295 2.32 10.33 33.45
C THR A 295 3.47 10.42 34.42
N ASN A 296 3.39 11.38 35.35
CA ASN A 296 4.43 11.56 36.35
C ASN A 296 4.39 10.41 37.39
N ASP A 297 5.21 9.39 37.18
CA ASP A 297 5.29 8.20 38.04
C ASP A 297 6.69 7.95 38.62
N PHE A 298 7.70 8.73 38.19
CA PHE A 298 9.03 8.75 38.80
C PHE A 298 9.23 10.05 39.60
N ALA A 299 9.86 9.92 40.77
CA ALA A 299 10.25 11.08 41.57
C ALA A 299 11.67 11.52 41.18
N PRO A 300 11.97 12.83 41.16
CA PRO A 300 13.27 13.33 40.74
C PRO A 300 14.37 12.92 41.72
N GLN A 301 15.55 12.64 41.20
CA GLN A 301 16.74 12.25 41.95
C GLN A 301 17.79 13.37 41.94
N LEU A 302 18.30 13.72 43.12
CA LEU A 302 19.29 14.79 43.28
C LEU A 302 20.71 14.31 42.94
N PHE A 303 21.49 15.13 42.23
CA PHE A 303 22.88 14.86 41.89
C PHE A 303 23.74 16.15 41.89
N PRO A 304 25.00 16.16 42.37
CA PRO A 304 25.68 15.07 43.06
C PRO A 304 25.29 14.97 44.55
N LEU A 305 25.41 13.77 45.13
CA LEU A 305 25.13 13.51 46.57
C LEU A 305 26.32 13.80 47.49
N SER A 306 27.44 14.26 46.94
CA SER A 306 28.61 14.68 47.70
C SER A 306 29.31 15.81 46.98
N GLY A 307 29.84 16.77 47.74
CA GLY A 307 30.59 17.87 47.18
C GLY A 307 31.37 18.62 48.25
N SER A 308 32.10 19.64 47.82
CA SER A 308 32.94 20.41 48.72
C SER A 308 32.69 21.90 48.57
N VAL A 309 32.72 22.64 49.68
CA VAL A 309 32.50 24.09 49.71
C VAL A 309 33.64 24.80 50.43
N CYS A 310 34.11 25.88 49.82
CA CYS A 310 35.20 26.68 50.36
C CYS A 310 34.78 27.52 51.55
N ARG A 311 35.60 27.49 52.59
CA ARG A 311 35.52 28.43 53.70
C ARG A 311 36.04 29.81 53.27
N GLY A 312 35.22 30.85 53.37
CA GLY A 312 35.64 32.25 53.25
C GLY A 312 35.76 32.82 51.83
N ALA A 313 35.24 32.13 50.79
CA ALA A 313 35.09 32.77 49.49
C ALA A 313 33.91 33.77 49.53
N GLU A 314 34.08 34.94 48.87
CA GLU A 314 33.05 35.99 48.79
C GLU A 314 31.69 35.38 48.42
N ARG A 315 30.61 35.91 49.02
CA ARG A 315 29.23 35.37 49.03
C ARG A 315 28.63 34.94 47.66
N THR A 316 29.30 35.23 46.55
CA THR A 316 28.86 34.92 45.19
C THR A 316 29.47 33.65 44.59
N ARG A 317 30.48 33.01 45.22
CA ARG A 317 31.16 31.81 44.67
C ARG A 317 31.24 30.59 45.61
N SER A 318 30.69 30.67 46.82
CA SER A 318 30.80 29.62 47.84
C SER A 318 29.55 28.74 47.89
N GLY A 319 29.30 27.95 46.85
CA GLY A 319 28.13 27.06 46.84
C GLY A 319 28.35 25.82 45.98
N LEU A 320 27.75 24.72 46.41
CA LEU A 320 27.72 23.46 45.66
C LEU A 320 26.56 23.52 44.66
N VAL A 321 26.87 23.47 43.37
CA VAL A 321 25.85 23.35 42.33
C VAL A 321 25.28 21.93 42.39
N VAL A 322 23.98 21.82 42.63
CA VAL A 322 23.21 20.59 42.58
C VAL A 322 22.22 20.66 41.42
N THR A 323 21.97 19.53 40.80
CA THR A 323 20.97 19.32 39.75
C THR A 323 20.04 18.18 40.15
N ALA A 324 18.96 18.00 39.40
CA ALA A 324 18.11 16.83 39.52
C ALA A 324 17.91 16.17 38.17
N VAL A 325 17.70 14.86 38.22
CA VAL A 325 17.46 14.00 37.06
C VAL A 325 16.16 13.26 37.34
N ASP A 326 15.31 13.19 36.33
CA ASP A 326 14.05 12.46 36.38
C ASP A 326 13.98 11.51 35.17
N GLU A 327 13.29 10.39 35.35
CA GLU A 327 13.08 9.38 34.31
C GLU A 327 11.86 9.70 33.43
N ASP A 328 11.05 10.67 33.84
CA ASP A 328 9.87 11.14 33.13
C ASP A 328 10.19 12.15 32.02
N LEU A 329 9.36 12.19 30.98
CA LEU A 329 9.52 13.17 29.89
C LEU A 329 8.88 14.54 30.23
N PRO A 330 9.39 15.64 29.64
CA PRO A 330 8.72 16.95 29.78
C PRO A 330 7.25 16.89 29.34
N PRO A 331 6.31 17.51 30.08
CA PRO A 331 6.51 18.45 31.17
C PRO A 331 6.56 17.83 32.58
N HIS A 332 6.62 16.50 32.71
CA HIS A 332 6.52 15.81 33.99
C HIS A 332 7.82 15.84 34.82
N ALA A 333 8.97 16.01 34.18
CA ALA A 333 10.26 16.21 34.84
C ALA A 333 10.53 17.68 35.23
N SER A 334 11.47 18.35 34.53
CA SER A 334 11.83 19.74 34.78
C SER A 334 10.69 20.70 34.39
N PRO A 335 10.49 21.84 35.08
CA PRO A 335 11.35 22.42 36.13
C PRO A 335 11.32 21.70 37.48
N PHE A 336 12.47 21.59 38.14
CA PHE A 336 12.57 21.05 39.48
C PHE A 336 12.45 22.15 40.53
N HIS A 337 11.83 21.83 41.66
CA HIS A 337 11.75 22.70 42.83
C HIS A 337 12.58 22.11 43.97
N PHE A 338 13.48 22.93 44.50
CA PHE A 338 14.40 22.54 45.56
C PHE A 338 13.99 23.21 46.86
N GLU A 339 13.65 22.41 47.85
CA GLU A 339 13.29 22.83 49.19
C GLU A 339 14.25 22.24 50.22
N MET A 340 14.43 22.93 51.33
CA MET A 340 15.32 22.49 52.40
C MET A 340 14.52 22.27 53.67
N SER A 341 14.91 21.28 54.48
CA SER A 341 14.18 21.02 55.73
C SER A 341 14.40 22.13 56.75
N ASP A 342 13.34 22.48 57.48
CA ASP A 342 13.27 23.67 58.35
C ASP A 342 14.43 23.76 59.36
N TYR A 343 14.91 22.62 59.89
CA TYR A 343 15.99 22.59 60.89
C TYR A 343 17.38 22.93 60.32
N LEU A 344 17.61 22.74 59.01
CA LEU A 344 18.89 23.05 58.36
C LEU A 344 18.92 24.44 57.71
N SER A 345 17.76 25.08 57.54
CA SER A 345 17.60 26.41 56.96
C SER A 345 18.30 27.53 57.75
N VAL A 346 18.73 27.24 58.99
CA VAL A 346 19.49 28.16 59.84
C VAL A 346 20.93 28.33 59.36
N ASN A 347 21.55 27.24 58.87
CA ASN A 347 22.97 27.21 58.49
C ASN A 347 23.19 27.16 56.98
N TRP A 348 22.19 26.75 56.22
CA TRP A 348 22.29 26.46 54.79
C TRP A 348 21.09 27.01 54.04
N THR A 349 21.30 27.36 52.77
CA THR A 349 20.23 27.72 51.84
C THR A 349 20.42 27.01 50.52
N VAL A 350 19.31 26.68 49.88
CA VAL A 350 19.26 26.24 48.49
C VAL A 350 18.62 27.35 47.67
N VAL A 351 19.35 27.86 46.67
CA VAL A 351 18.88 28.92 45.78
C VAL A 351 18.78 28.38 44.38
N GLN A 352 17.57 28.41 43.83
CA GLN A 352 17.34 27.97 42.46
C GLN A 352 18.04 28.90 41.47
N VAL A 353 18.84 28.34 40.57
CA VAL A 353 19.60 29.10 39.55
C VAL A 353 18.84 29.10 38.24
N ASN A 354 18.33 27.94 37.83
CA ASN A 354 17.51 27.76 36.64
C ASN A 354 16.49 26.64 36.88
N ASP A 355 15.80 26.21 35.82
CA ASP A 355 14.78 25.17 35.90
C ASP A 355 15.31 23.79 36.36
N THR A 356 16.61 23.52 36.26
CA THR A 356 17.21 22.21 36.54
C THR A 356 18.25 22.19 37.67
N HIS A 357 18.86 23.33 37.97
CA HIS A 357 19.99 23.48 38.88
C HIS A 357 19.67 24.46 40.02
N ALA A 358 20.18 24.13 41.19
CA ALA A 358 20.21 25.00 42.36
C ALA A 358 21.62 25.05 42.96
N VAL A 359 21.89 26.10 43.73
CA VAL A 359 23.15 26.25 44.45
C VAL A 359 22.88 26.09 45.94
N LEU A 360 23.54 25.11 46.54
CA LEU A 360 23.54 24.87 47.98
C LEU A 360 24.70 25.63 48.62
N GLN A 361 24.38 26.62 49.46
CA GLN A 361 25.36 27.52 50.07
C GLN A 361 25.14 27.66 51.58
N PRO A 362 26.22 27.80 52.37
CA PRO A 362 26.11 28.08 53.80
C PRO A 362 25.74 29.55 54.04
N LEU A 363 24.82 29.82 54.97
CA LEU A 363 24.44 31.17 55.41
C LEU A 363 25.40 31.76 56.44
N VAL A 364 26.09 30.89 57.18
CA VAL A 364 26.98 31.22 58.30
C VAL A 364 28.36 30.64 57.99
N GLU A 365 29.42 31.23 58.53
CA GLU A 365 30.75 30.63 58.45
C GLU A 365 30.77 29.31 59.24
N LEU A 366 30.95 28.20 58.52
CA LEU A 366 31.06 26.86 59.10
C LEU A 366 32.53 26.48 59.34
N GLU A 367 32.76 25.62 60.34
CA GLU A 367 34.07 25.03 60.59
C GLU A 367 34.44 24.03 59.49
N ALA A 368 35.72 23.70 59.37
CA ALA A 368 36.14 22.68 58.40
C ALA A 368 35.69 21.30 58.91
N GLY A 369 34.97 20.55 58.07
CA GLY A 369 34.35 19.29 58.46
C GLY A 369 33.33 18.78 57.45
N GLU A 370 32.76 17.61 57.74
CA GLU A 370 31.70 16.99 56.94
C GLU A 370 30.32 17.36 57.49
N TYR A 371 29.46 17.87 56.61
CA TYR A 371 28.09 18.26 56.92
C TYR A 371 27.11 17.45 56.08
N ALA A 372 26.14 16.83 56.75
CA ALA A 372 25.04 16.11 56.12
C ALA A 372 23.87 17.08 55.90
N VAL A 373 23.59 17.39 54.65
CA VAL A 373 22.56 18.35 54.27
C VAL A 373 21.41 17.65 53.53
N THR A 374 20.21 17.64 54.11
CA THR A 374 19.03 17.05 53.48
C THR A 374 18.30 18.08 52.62
N VAL A 375 18.16 17.78 51.33
CA VAL A 375 17.45 18.59 50.34
C VAL A 375 16.26 17.77 49.82
N ARG A 376 15.09 18.42 49.72
CA ARG A 376 13.91 17.88 49.06
C ARG A 376 13.87 18.42 47.64
N VAL A 377 13.76 17.55 46.65
CA VAL A 377 13.53 17.94 45.27
C VAL A 377 12.15 17.44 44.83
N SER A 378 11.39 18.28 44.13
CA SER A 378 10.13 17.89 43.51
C SER A 378 10.09 18.28 42.04
N ASP A 379 9.36 17.51 41.26
CA ASP A 379 9.15 17.74 39.84
C ASP A 379 8.02 18.76 39.59
N SER A 380 7.76 19.02 38.30
CA SER A 380 6.63 19.84 37.84
C SER A 380 5.44 19.00 37.35
N GLY A 381 5.45 17.70 37.60
CA GLY A 381 4.40 16.78 37.18
C GLY A 381 3.08 16.95 37.94
N SER A 382 2.03 16.27 37.48
CA SER A 382 0.72 16.25 38.14
C SER A 382 0.22 14.81 38.29
N PRO A 383 0.15 14.25 39.51
CA PRO A 383 0.55 14.86 40.79
C PRO A 383 2.06 15.11 40.88
N THR A 384 2.48 16.11 41.66
CA THR A 384 3.90 16.37 41.90
C THR A 384 4.50 15.27 42.77
N LEU A 385 5.63 14.69 42.34
CA LEU A 385 6.38 13.75 43.14
C LEU A 385 7.61 14.44 43.72
N SER A 386 8.06 13.95 44.88
CA SER A 386 9.21 14.56 45.58
C SER A 386 10.04 13.53 46.29
N ALA A 387 11.36 13.70 46.26
CA ALA A 387 12.32 12.85 46.95
C ALA A 387 13.18 13.67 47.92
N TYR A 388 13.57 13.03 49.02
CA TYR A 388 14.56 13.57 49.95
C TYR A 388 15.91 12.93 49.67
N ALA A 389 16.95 13.75 49.53
CA ALA A 389 18.32 13.30 49.34
C ALA A 389 19.24 13.96 50.38
N GLN A 390 20.17 13.18 50.92
CA GLN A 390 21.22 13.68 51.80
C GLN A 390 22.49 13.95 50.99
N VAL A 391 22.92 15.21 50.97
CA VAL A 391 24.15 15.69 50.34
C VAL A 391 25.24 15.81 51.38
N ASN A 392 26.34 15.07 51.21
CA ASN A 392 27.50 15.14 52.09
C ASN A 392 28.44 16.26 51.61
N VAL A 393 28.46 17.37 52.36
CA VAL A 393 29.24 18.57 52.02
C VAL A 393 30.49 18.65 52.89
N THR A 394 31.67 18.61 52.26
CA THR A 394 32.95 18.83 52.93
C THR A 394 33.30 20.31 52.90
N VAL A 395 33.34 20.96 54.06
CA VAL A 395 33.80 22.35 54.19
C VAL A 395 35.29 22.35 54.45
N CYS A 396 36.06 23.05 53.62
CA CYS A 396 37.52 22.99 53.61
C CYS A 396 38.14 24.39 53.40
N LEU A 397 39.46 24.50 53.64
CA LEU A 397 40.23 25.66 53.23
C LEU A 397 40.63 25.52 51.76
N CYS A 398 40.22 26.47 50.94
CA CYS A 398 40.51 26.43 49.51
C CYS A 398 41.83 27.11 49.14
N ASP A 399 42.37 26.72 48.00
CA ASP A 399 43.47 27.42 47.35
C ASP A 399 42.98 28.60 46.49
N SER A 400 43.90 29.23 45.73
CA SER A 400 43.57 30.37 44.86
C SER A 400 42.64 30.04 43.69
N PHE A 401 42.39 28.75 43.41
CA PHE A 401 41.52 28.28 42.34
C PHE A 401 40.14 27.82 42.83
N GLY A 402 39.94 27.74 44.16
CA GLY A 402 38.67 27.33 44.75
C GLY A 402 38.58 25.84 45.04
N ASP A 403 39.70 25.11 45.03
CA ASP A 403 39.75 23.68 45.32
C ASP A 403 40.15 23.43 46.77
N CYS A 404 39.57 22.39 47.39
CA CYS A 404 39.89 22.00 48.76
C CYS A 404 41.34 21.51 48.90
N LYS A 405 42.08 22.12 49.84
CA LYS A 405 43.39 21.58 50.24
C LYS A 405 43.21 20.29 51.03
N SER A 406 43.74 19.17 50.54
CA SER A 406 43.84 17.95 51.32
C SER A 406 44.99 18.07 52.34
N GLU A 407 44.71 17.89 53.63
CA GLU A 407 45.74 17.85 54.67
C GLU A 407 46.52 16.50 54.71
N ALA A 408 46.44 15.68 53.64
CA ALA A 408 47.04 14.35 53.59
C ALA A 408 48.21 14.22 52.58
N GLY A 409 49.00 15.28 52.38
CA GLY A 409 50.03 15.30 51.33
C GLY A 409 51.40 15.87 51.71
N ALA A 410 51.71 16.03 53.00
CA ALA A 410 52.95 16.67 53.44
C ALA A 410 53.87 15.75 54.24
N VAL A 411 54.03 14.48 53.86
CA VAL A 411 55.13 13.63 54.36
C VAL A 411 55.65 12.75 53.23
N LEU A 412 56.91 13.02 52.85
CA LEU A 412 57.81 12.25 51.99
C LEU A 412 57.64 12.39 50.47
N GLY A 413 58.34 13.39 49.95
CA GLY A 413 58.96 13.27 48.63
C GLY A 413 59.94 12.10 48.61
N SER A 414 59.64 11.08 47.83
CA SER A 414 60.63 10.17 47.26
C SER A 414 60.07 9.61 45.96
N SER A 415 60.74 9.97 44.87
CA SER A 415 60.80 9.28 43.58
C SER A 415 59.94 8.03 43.45
N VAL A 416 58.93 8.07 42.58
CA VAL A 416 58.31 6.88 42.00
C VAL A 416 59.36 6.18 41.11
N GLY A 417 60.26 5.45 41.75
CA GLY A 417 61.14 4.49 41.10
C GLY A 417 60.41 3.16 41.07
N ILE A 418 59.94 2.75 39.89
CA ILE A 418 59.49 1.39 39.64
C ILE A 418 60.64 0.48 40.11
N SER A 419 60.40 -0.36 41.11
CA SER A 419 61.40 -1.28 41.65
C SER A 419 62.05 -2.04 40.50
N PHE A 420 63.39 -2.10 40.46
CA PHE A 420 64.16 -2.84 39.46
C PHE A 420 63.67 -4.29 39.28
N ILE A 421 63.08 -4.84 40.35
CA ILE A 421 62.47 -6.17 40.39
C ILE A 421 61.16 -6.22 39.58
N ALA A 422 60.32 -5.18 39.63
CA ALA A 422 59.10 -5.11 38.83
C ALA A 422 59.40 -5.04 37.32
N LEU A 423 60.48 -4.35 36.94
CA LEU A 423 60.91 -4.27 35.54
C LEU A 423 61.45 -5.60 35.02
N ILE A 424 62.15 -6.38 35.86
CA ILE A 424 62.56 -7.75 35.54
C ILE A 424 61.35 -8.69 35.41
N ILE A 425 60.35 -8.56 36.28
CA ILE A 425 59.12 -9.36 36.21
C ILE A 425 58.33 -9.06 34.92
N ILE A 426 58.22 -7.79 34.54
CA ILE A 426 57.57 -7.38 33.29
C ILE A 426 58.33 -7.95 32.09
N MET A 427 59.67 -7.81 32.04
CA MET A 427 60.49 -8.37 30.97
C MET A 427 60.42 -9.91 30.89
N ALA A 428 60.38 -10.59 32.04
CA ALA A 428 60.22 -12.04 32.10
C ALA A 428 58.83 -12.49 31.63
N SER A 429 57.77 -11.75 31.98
CA SER A 429 56.41 -12.03 31.54
C SER A 429 56.24 -11.86 30.03
N ILE A 430 56.85 -10.82 29.43
CA ILE A 430 56.84 -10.61 27.98
C ILE A 430 57.61 -11.73 27.26
N ALA A 431 58.76 -12.16 27.78
CA ALA A 431 59.51 -13.28 27.22
C ALA A 431 58.75 -14.61 27.30
N LEU A 432 58.02 -14.86 28.39
CA LEU A 432 57.16 -16.03 28.56
C LEU A 432 56.00 -16.01 27.55
N LEU A 433 55.38 -14.86 27.35
CA LEU A 433 54.26 -14.68 26.41
C LEU A 433 54.70 -14.92 24.96
N LEU A 434 55.88 -14.44 24.58
CA LEU A 434 56.48 -14.71 23.27
C LEU A 434 56.84 -16.20 23.07
N LEU A 435 57.31 -16.88 24.13
CA LEU A 435 57.57 -18.33 24.07
C LEU A 435 56.28 -19.14 23.90
N LEU A 436 55.20 -18.76 24.59
CA LEU A 436 53.88 -19.39 24.47
C LEU A 436 53.26 -19.16 23.08
N LEU A 437 53.42 -17.98 22.51
CA LEU A 437 53.02 -17.69 21.13
C LEU A 437 53.80 -18.53 20.12
N LEU A 438 55.12 -18.68 20.28
CA LEU A 438 55.93 -19.53 19.41
C LEU A 438 55.57 -21.02 19.53
N LEU A 439 55.23 -21.49 20.74
CA LEU A 439 54.72 -22.84 20.97
C LEU A 439 53.34 -23.04 20.35
N ALA A 440 52.43 -22.07 20.44
CA ALA A 440 51.12 -22.13 19.80
C ALA A 440 51.24 -22.17 18.27
N VAL A 441 52.16 -21.40 17.68
CA VAL A 441 52.47 -21.44 16.25
C VAL A 441 53.10 -22.78 15.85
N ALA A 442 53.97 -23.36 16.69
CA ALA A 442 54.57 -24.68 16.45
C ALA A 442 53.53 -25.82 16.54
N VAL A 443 52.60 -25.76 17.51
CA VAL A 443 51.53 -26.75 17.68
C VAL A 443 50.50 -26.66 16.56
N THR A 444 50.15 -25.46 16.09
CA THR A 444 49.23 -25.28 14.95
C THR A 444 49.86 -25.67 13.61
N THR A 445 51.17 -25.49 13.44
CA THR A 445 51.91 -25.93 12.23
C THR A 445 52.19 -27.44 12.21
N CYS A 446 52.38 -28.10 13.37
CA CYS A 446 52.46 -29.56 13.46
C CYS A 446 51.08 -30.24 13.46
N GLY A 447 50.05 -29.62 14.04
CA GLY A 447 48.68 -30.15 14.12
C GLY A 447 47.97 -30.23 12.77
N ARG A 448 48.32 -29.35 11.82
CA ARG A 448 47.76 -29.38 10.45
C ARG A 448 48.25 -30.55 9.57
N ARG A 449 49.23 -31.35 10.02
CA ARG A 449 49.72 -32.51 9.25
C ARG A 449 49.10 -33.86 9.62
N HIS A 450 48.29 -33.95 10.68
CA HIS A 450 47.87 -35.27 11.20
C HIS A 450 46.38 -35.59 11.23
N HIS A 451 45.49 -34.70 10.77
CA HIS A 451 44.04 -34.96 10.85
C HIS A 451 43.33 -34.90 9.50
N MET A 452 43.65 -35.84 8.61
CA MET A 452 42.72 -36.34 7.60
C MET A 452 42.48 -37.82 7.87
N LYS A 453 41.34 -38.17 8.50
CA LYS A 453 40.54 -39.39 8.26
C LYS A 453 39.45 -39.60 9.33
N LYS A 454 38.27 -40.00 8.84
CA LYS A 454 37.04 -40.49 9.52
C LYS A 454 36.22 -39.41 10.23
N GLY A 455 34.90 -39.31 10.07
CA GLY A 455 33.90 -40.24 9.53
C GLY A 455 32.78 -40.42 10.57
N GLU A 456 31.59 -39.90 10.25
CA GLU A 456 30.23 -40.21 10.72
C GLU A 456 29.94 -40.62 12.19
N GLY A 457 28.94 -39.93 12.79
CA GLY A 457 27.81 -40.62 13.44
C GLY A 457 27.54 -40.37 14.95
N LEU A 458 26.35 -39.80 15.22
CA LEU A 458 25.35 -40.25 16.22
C LEU A 458 25.27 -39.62 17.64
N LEU A 459 24.22 -38.78 17.81
CA LEU A 459 23.17 -38.66 18.85
C LEU A 459 23.44 -38.30 20.34
N VAL A 460 22.73 -37.21 20.73
CA VAL A 460 21.85 -36.98 21.92
C VAL A 460 22.46 -36.74 23.31
N GLY A 461 22.02 -35.62 23.93
CA GLY A 461 21.65 -35.61 25.35
C GLY A 461 22.12 -34.42 26.21
N GLU A 462 21.30 -33.39 26.27
CA GLU A 462 20.99 -32.47 27.39
C GLU A 462 22.08 -32.03 28.40
N SER A 463 22.29 -30.71 28.51
CA SER A 463 22.00 -29.95 29.75
C SER A 463 22.05 -28.44 29.49
N GLU A 464 21.15 -27.72 30.15
CA GLU A 464 20.96 -26.27 30.15
C GLU A 464 22.17 -25.48 30.70
N ASP A 465 22.05 -24.15 30.62
CA ASP A 465 22.93 -23.09 31.16
C ASP A 465 24.04 -22.57 30.22
N ASP A 466 23.68 -21.68 29.30
CA ASP A 466 24.09 -20.28 29.41
C ASP A 466 23.36 -19.41 28.39
N ILE A 467 22.36 -18.66 28.87
CA ILE A 467 21.77 -17.53 28.14
C ILE A 467 22.42 -16.29 28.72
N ARG A 468 23.52 -15.83 28.10
CA ARG A 468 23.88 -14.42 27.84
C ARG A 468 25.38 -14.30 27.56
N ASP A 469 25.71 -14.09 26.29
CA ASP A 469 26.58 -13.01 25.82
C ASP A 469 26.55 -12.97 24.28
N ASN A 470 25.44 -12.48 23.73
CA ASN A 470 25.47 -11.84 22.40
C ASN A 470 25.69 -10.33 22.61
N VAL A 471 26.83 -9.99 23.21
CA VAL A 471 27.47 -8.71 22.92
C VAL A 471 28.20 -8.94 21.61
N ILE A 472 27.51 -8.68 20.50
CA ILE A 472 28.16 -8.60 19.20
C ILE A 472 28.98 -7.32 19.25
N ASN A 473 30.29 -7.45 19.43
CA ASN A 473 31.23 -6.37 19.19
C ASN A 473 31.06 -5.91 17.74
N TYR A 474 30.87 -4.60 17.56
CA TYR A 474 30.71 -3.96 16.25
C TYR A 474 31.95 -4.12 15.32
N ASP A 475 33.02 -4.70 15.85
CA ASP A 475 34.28 -5.03 15.22
C ASP A 475 34.28 -6.42 14.53
N GLU A 476 33.25 -7.26 14.70
CA GLU A 476 33.15 -8.57 14.03
C GLU A 476 32.22 -8.63 12.80
N GLN A 477 31.59 -7.51 12.41
CA GLN A 477 30.81 -7.42 11.16
C GLN A 477 31.15 -6.20 10.30
N GLY A 478 32.40 -5.75 10.38
CA GLY A 478 33.01 -4.82 9.43
C GLY A 478 33.77 -5.56 8.34
N GLY A 479 33.07 -6.17 7.38
CA GLY A 479 33.65 -6.53 6.07
C GLY A 479 33.83 -5.27 5.21
N GLY A 480 34.53 -4.26 5.75
CA GLY A 480 34.58 -2.90 5.20
C GLY A 480 35.95 -2.40 4.81
N GLU A 481 37.04 -3.08 5.17
CA GLU A 481 38.40 -2.56 4.89
C GLU A 481 39.40 -3.60 4.36
N GLU A 482 39.13 -4.92 4.43
CA GLU A 482 40.07 -5.93 3.92
C GLU A 482 39.89 -6.29 2.43
N ASP A 483 38.81 -5.81 1.78
CA ASP A 483 38.48 -6.14 0.38
C ASP A 483 38.91 -5.06 -0.64
N GLU A 484 39.59 -3.99 -0.22
CA GLU A 484 40.06 -2.93 -1.15
C GLU A 484 41.08 -3.43 -2.19
N ASN A 485 41.67 -4.60 -1.99
CA ASN A 485 42.72 -5.13 -2.87
C ASN A 485 42.20 -6.11 -3.95
N ALA A 486 40.91 -6.46 -3.92
CA ALA A 486 40.33 -7.47 -4.82
C ALA A 486 39.70 -6.89 -6.09
N PHE A 487 39.47 -5.57 -6.14
CA PHE A 487 38.78 -4.94 -7.26
C PHE A 487 39.75 -4.55 -8.38
N ASN A 488 39.50 -5.07 -9.58
CA ASN A 488 40.24 -4.66 -10.77
C ASN A 488 39.70 -3.31 -11.27
N ILE A 489 40.35 -2.22 -10.87
CA ILE A 489 40.05 -0.85 -11.31
C ILE A 489 40.17 -0.64 -12.83
N ASP A 490 40.75 -1.58 -13.59
CA ASP A 490 40.71 -1.56 -15.07
C ASP A 490 39.30 -1.77 -15.64
N MET A 491 38.30 -2.15 -14.82
CA MET A 491 36.89 -2.25 -15.26
C MET A 491 36.17 -0.89 -15.33
N LEU A 492 36.79 0.20 -14.84
CA LEU A 492 36.23 1.56 -14.90
C LEU A 492 36.59 2.32 -16.20
N TRP A 493 36.90 1.60 -17.29
CA TRP A 493 37.26 2.24 -18.55
C TRP A 493 36.04 2.46 -19.44
N ASN A 494 35.91 3.69 -19.94
CA ASN A 494 34.98 4.01 -21.02
C ASN A 494 35.46 3.29 -22.31
N PRO A 495 34.63 2.48 -22.99
CA PRO A 495 35.06 1.62 -24.11
C PRO A 495 35.69 2.37 -25.30
N HIS A 496 35.52 3.69 -25.37
CA HIS A 496 36.02 4.51 -26.47
C HIS A 496 37.44 5.05 -26.28
N ASP A 497 38.04 4.94 -25.09
CA ASP A 497 39.38 5.47 -24.82
C ASP A 497 40.50 4.41 -24.89
N THR A 498 40.38 3.38 -25.74
CA THR A 498 41.50 2.44 -25.93
C THR A 498 42.69 3.12 -26.64
N PRO A 499 43.90 3.19 -26.06
CA PRO A 499 45.10 3.34 -26.85
C PRO A 499 45.45 1.99 -27.49
N SER A 500 46.02 2.06 -28.68
CA SER A 500 46.45 0.91 -29.47
C SER A 500 47.62 0.15 -28.83
N THR A 501 47.40 -1.13 -28.53
CA THR A 501 48.41 -2.19 -28.27
C THR A 501 49.25 -2.07 -26.97
N PRO A 502 49.59 -3.21 -26.32
CA PRO A 502 49.96 -3.24 -24.91
C PRO A 502 51.47 -3.00 -24.69
N GLY A 503 51.80 -1.90 -24.01
CA GLY A 503 53.15 -1.57 -23.56
C GLY A 503 53.30 -1.71 -22.04
N SER A 504 53.80 -2.88 -21.61
CA SER A 504 54.53 -3.18 -20.36
C SER A 504 54.49 -2.16 -19.21
N TYR A 505 53.77 -2.51 -18.14
CA TYR A 505 54.17 -2.15 -16.77
C TYR A 505 54.27 -3.42 -15.90
N CYS A 506 55.46 -3.63 -15.34
CA CYS A 506 55.76 -4.63 -14.32
C CYS A 506 55.72 -3.97 -12.94
N PRO A 507 55.20 -4.68 -11.92
CA PRO A 507 55.98 -4.75 -10.68
C PRO A 507 56.00 -6.15 -10.06
N GLY A 508 57.09 -6.44 -9.35
CA GLY A 508 57.10 -7.32 -8.17
C GLY A 508 57.14 -8.84 -8.41
N PRO A 509 58.25 -9.53 -8.08
CA PRO A 509 58.38 -10.96 -8.31
C PRO A 509 57.68 -11.75 -7.21
N ARG A 510 56.39 -12.08 -7.38
CA ARG A 510 55.70 -13.28 -6.84
C ARG A 510 54.18 -13.30 -7.08
N VAL A 511 53.71 -13.06 -8.30
CA VAL A 511 52.35 -13.49 -8.69
C VAL A 511 52.38 -13.94 -10.17
N PRO A 512 52.01 -15.19 -10.50
CA PRO A 512 51.86 -15.61 -11.90
C PRO A 512 50.71 -14.84 -12.56
N ARG A 513 50.95 -14.33 -13.78
CA ARG A 513 49.95 -13.69 -14.62
C ARG A 513 48.72 -14.59 -14.81
N GLY A 514 47.53 -14.03 -14.59
CA GLY A 514 46.29 -14.53 -15.19
C GLY A 514 45.27 -15.20 -14.26
N LYS A 515 45.31 -15.00 -12.94
CA LYS A 515 44.22 -15.44 -12.04
C LYS A 515 43.84 -14.33 -11.09
N GLN A 516 42.56 -13.92 -11.10
CA GLN A 516 42.01 -13.02 -10.09
C GLN A 516 42.10 -13.68 -8.70
N PRO A 517 42.27 -12.89 -7.61
CA PRO A 517 42.25 -13.43 -6.26
C PRO A 517 40.86 -14.03 -5.99
N LEU A 518 40.79 -15.35 -5.76
CA LEU A 518 39.58 -16.00 -5.28
C LEU A 518 39.37 -15.61 -3.81
N ARG A 519 38.11 -15.45 -3.40
CA ARG A 519 37.76 -15.31 -1.98
C ARG A 519 38.34 -16.51 -1.20
N LYS A 520 38.86 -16.27 0.00
CA LYS A 520 39.62 -17.24 0.81
C LYS A 520 38.82 -18.52 1.13
N ASP A 521 37.49 -18.41 1.06
CA ASP A 521 36.51 -19.45 1.40
C ASP A 521 36.05 -20.24 0.15
N ALA A 522 36.45 -19.80 -1.05
CA ALA A 522 36.04 -20.43 -2.30
C ALA A 522 36.81 -21.76 -2.56
N PRO A 523 36.13 -22.81 -3.07
CA PRO A 523 36.78 -24.08 -3.40
C PRO A 523 37.90 -23.87 -4.41
N HIS A 524 39.12 -24.29 -4.08
CA HIS A 524 40.37 -23.96 -4.80
C HIS A 524 40.51 -24.51 -6.25
N ASN A 525 39.44 -25.04 -6.86
CA ASN A 525 39.48 -25.70 -8.17
C ASN A 525 38.38 -25.26 -9.16
N LEU A 526 37.65 -24.16 -8.90
CA LEU A 526 36.67 -23.65 -9.87
C LEU A 526 37.32 -22.62 -10.82
N PRO A 527 37.08 -22.72 -12.15
CA PRO A 527 37.50 -21.67 -13.08
C PRO A 527 36.71 -20.38 -12.79
N SER A 528 37.38 -19.22 -12.87
CA SER A 528 36.72 -17.92 -12.76
C SER A 528 35.72 -17.74 -13.93
N PRO A 529 34.49 -17.28 -13.68
CA PRO A 529 33.53 -17.02 -14.76
C PRO A 529 34.06 -15.97 -15.73
N THR A 530 33.74 -16.13 -17.01
CA THR A 530 34.11 -15.14 -18.04
C THR A 530 32.89 -14.30 -18.37
N TYR A 531 32.86 -13.07 -17.87
CA TYR A 531 31.75 -12.15 -18.15
C TYR A 531 31.76 -11.67 -19.62
N PRO A 532 30.59 -11.46 -20.25
CA PRO A 532 30.49 -10.94 -21.61
C PRO A 532 31.10 -9.54 -21.72
N ARG A 533 32.29 -9.43 -22.34
CA ARG A 533 33.03 -8.15 -22.48
C ARG A 533 32.62 -7.31 -23.69
N ARG A 534 31.69 -7.78 -24.51
CA ARG A 534 31.30 -7.10 -25.75
C ARG A 534 29.87 -6.59 -25.62
N PRO A 535 29.63 -5.27 -25.74
CA PRO A 535 28.28 -4.75 -25.73
C PRO A 535 27.47 -5.29 -26.92
N PRO A 536 26.16 -5.53 -26.76
CA PRO A 536 25.30 -6.02 -27.83
C PRO A 536 25.30 -5.02 -28.99
N ALA A 537 25.47 -5.53 -30.21
CA ALA A 537 25.57 -4.69 -31.41
C ALA A 537 24.19 -4.35 -32.00
N ASP A 538 23.15 -5.10 -31.64
CA ASP A 538 21.77 -4.95 -32.08
C ASP A 538 20.84 -4.99 -30.84
N PRO A 539 19.76 -4.18 -30.78
CA PRO A 539 18.80 -4.20 -29.68
C PRO A 539 18.10 -5.55 -29.43
N THR A 540 18.13 -6.48 -30.40
CA THR A 540 17.62 -7.84 -30.22
C THR A 540 18.56 -8.76 -29.42
N ASP A 541 19.84 -8.40 -29.30
CA ASP A 541 20.86 -9.19 -28.57
C ASP A 541 20.94 -8.80 -27.08
N ILE A 542 20.13 -7.83 -26.63
CA ILE A 542 20.16 -7.31 -25.25
C ILE A 542 19.63 -8.34 -24.27
N GLU A 543 18.60 -9.10 -24.64
CA GLU A 543 18.04 -10.16 -23.80
C GLU A 543 19.07 -11.27 -23.55
N ASP A 544 19.77 -11.71 -24.60
CA ASP A 544 20.82 -12.72 -24.52
C ASP A 544 22.03 -12.21 -23.71
N TYR A 545 22.43 -10.93 -23.88
CA TYR A 545 23.51 -10.33 -23.11
C TYR A 545 23.21 -10.27 -21.60
N ILE A 546 21.97 -9.95 -21.23
CA ILE A 546 21.53 -9.91 -19.83
C ILE A 546 21.47 -11.32 -19.25
N ASN A 547 20.91 -12.29 -19.99
CA ASN A 547 20.79 -13.67 -19.53
C ASN A 547 22.17 -14.35 -19.37
N ASP A 548 23.10 -14.13 -20.30
CA ASP A 548 24.48 -14.64 -20.22
C ASP A 548 25.25 -14.02 -19.03
N GLY A 549 25.00 -12.74 -18.74
CA GLY A 549 25.57 -12.04 -17.59
C GLY A 549 25.01 -12.56 -16.26
N LEU A 550 23.72 -12.86 -16.21
CA LEU A 550 23.04 -13.44 -15.05
C LEU A 550 23.56 -14.85 -14.76
N GLU A 551 23.64 -15.71 -15.77
CA GLU A 551 24.15 -17.08 -15.63
C GLU A 551 25.62 -17.10 -15.16
N ALA A 552 26.45 -16.16 -15.65
CA ALA A 552 27.83 -16.04 -15.20
C ALA A 552 27.97 -15.58 -13.74
N ALA A 553 27.07 -14.71 -13.27
CA ALA A 553 27.04 -14.21 -11.89
C ALA A 553 26.53 -15.27 -10.90
N ASP A 554 25.44 -15.97 -11.24
CA ASP A 554 24.87 -17.06 -10.43
C ASP A 554 25.86 -18.22 -10.22
N HIS A 555 26.81 -18.36 -11.13
CA HIS A 555 27.86 -19.38 -11.09
C HIS A 555 29.23 -18.84 -10.65
N ASP A 556 29.33 -17.58 -10.22
CA ASP A 556 30.59 -17.02 -9.71
C ASP A 556 30.83 -17.38 -8.23
N PRO A 557 31.86 -18.20 -7.93
CA PRO A 557 32.16 -18.58 -6.55
C PRO A 557 32.72 -17.42 -5.70
N ASN A 558 32.99 -16.24 -6.30
CA ASN A 558 33.44 -15.05 -5.60
C ASN A 558 32.31 -14.08 -5.22
N VAL A 559 31.08 -14.27 -5.72
CA VAL A 559 29.95 -13.37 -5.41
C VAL A 559 29.29 -13.78 -4.08
N PRO A 560 29.07 -12.86 -3.13
CA PRO A 560 28.42 -13.18 -1.85
C PRO A 560 26.96 -13.62 -2.05
N PRO A 561 26.37 -14.40 -1.12
CA PRO A 561 25.01 -14.93 -1.22
C PRO A 561 23.87 -13.90 -1.08
N TYR A 562 24.15 -12.60 -1.22
CA TYR A 562 23.15 -11.53 -1.12
C TYR A 562 23.21 -10.69 -2.39
N ASP A 563 22.08 -10.64 -3.11
CA ASP A 563 21.86 -9.92 -4.36
C ASP A 563 22.24 -8.43 -4.22
N THR A 564 23.44 -8.06 -4.68
CA THR A 564 23.80 -6.65 -4.84
C THR A 564 23.42 -6.21 -6.25
N ALA A 565 22.39 -5.39 -6.38
CA ALA A 565 21.90 -4.89 -7.66
C ALA A 565 22.91 -4.02 -8.45
N LEU A 566 24.05 -3.67 -7.83
CA LEU A 566 25.17 -2.90 -8.41
C LEU A 566 25.80 -3.55 -9.66
N ILE A 567 25.61 -4.85 -9.87
CA ILE A 567 26.11 -5.55 -11.07
C ILE A 567 25.25 -5.22 -12.31
N TYR A 568 24.06 -4.65 -12.12
CA TYR A 568 23.08 -4.39 -13.18
C TYR A 568 22.87 -2.89 -13.49
N ASP A 569 23.61 -1.99 -12.83
CA ASP A 569 23.54 -0.56 -13.14
C ASP A 569 24.24 -0.27 -14.46
N TYR A 570 23.46 -0.24 -15.54
CA TYR A 570 23.82 0.38 -16.80
C TYR A 570 23.08 1.72 -16.91
N GLU A 571 23.77 2.82 -16.59
CA GLU A 571 23.20 4.18 -16.67
C GLU A 571 22.97 4.70 -18.10
N GLY A 572 23.18 3.87 -19.12
CA GLY A 572 23.00 4.25 -20.52
C GLY A 572 24.00 5.31 -21.00
N GLU A 573 24.03 5.54 -22.32
CA GLU A 573 24.61 6.78 -22.83
C GLU A 573 23.63 7.92 -22.56
N GLY A 574 24.10 8.94 -21.83
CA GLY A 574 23.30 10.05 -21.35
C GLY A 574 22.20 10.53 -22.30
N SER A 575 21.01 10.71 -21.74
CA SER A 575 19.91 11.43 -22.39
C SER A 575 20.34 12.85 -22.77
N LEU A 576 19.87 13.35 -23.92
CA LEU A 576 19.97 14.76 -24.32
C LEU A 576 19.31 15.71 -23.31
N ALA A 577 18.52 15.18 -22.37
CA ALA A 577 18.03 15.91 -21.20
C ALA A 577 18.96 15.63 -20.00
N GLY A 578 19.50 16.69 -19.41
CA GLY A 578 20.48 16.64 -18.33
C GLY A 578 20.08 15.77 -17.14
N SER A 579 21.10 15.25 -16.44
CA SER A 579 21.00 14.33 -15.30
C SER A 579 20.09 14.87 -14.19
N LEU A 580 19.12 14.05 -13.75
CA LEU A 580 18.16 14.35 -12.68
C LEU A 580 18.74 14.17 -11.27
N SER A 581 20.06 14.03 -11.14
CA SER A 581 20.75 13.79 -9.86
C SER A 581 20.99 15.07 -9.05
N SER A 582 19.96 15.90 -8.88
CA SER A 582 20.03 17.09 -7.99
C SER A 582 18.69 17.52 -7.37
N ILE A 583 17.71 16.61 -7.23
CA ILE A 583 16.44 16.92 -6.53
C ILE A 583 16.57 16.93 -4.98
N ALA A 584 17.77 16.71 -4.43
CA ALA A 584 18.00 16.76 -2.98
C ALA A 584 18.98 17.87 -2.57
N SER A 585 18.70 19.13 -2.92
CA SER A 585 19.15 20.32 -2.18
C SER A 585 18.53 21.59 -2.74
N GLY A 586 17.55 22.18 -2.02
CA GLY A 586 16.98 23.47 -2.42
C GLY A 586 15.82 23.91 -1.54
N SER A 587 16.14 24.45 -0.37
CA SER A 587 15.19 25.13 0.51
C SER A 587 14.77 26.50 -0.07
N SER A 588 13.67 26.56 -0.83
CA SER A 588 12.68 27.66 -0.81
C SER A 588 11.72 27.53 -2.01
N ASP A 589 10.43 27.66 -1.74
CA ASP A 589 9.28 27.52 -2.64
C ASP A 589 9.10 28.66 -3.66
N GLY A 590 10.20 29.26 -4.15
CA GLY A 590 10.17 30.55 -4.85
C GLY A 590 10.37 30.52 -6.36
N ASP A 591 11.32 29.73 -6.88
CA ASP A 591 11.83 29.92 -8.25
C ASP A 591 12.10 28.57 -8.95
N GLN A 592 11.05 27.79 -9.21
CA GLN A 592 11.15 26.69 -10.17
C GLN A 592 10.54 27.12 -11.50
N ASP A 593 11.41 27.33 -12.49
CA ASP A 593 11.05 27.71 -13.84
C ASP A 593 10.72 26.45 -14.64
N TYR A 594 9.44 26.25 -14.98
CA TYR A 594 8.91 25.05 -15.63
C TYR A 594 8.78 25.18 -17.16
N ASP A 595 9.34 26.24 -17.74
CA ASP A 595 9.22 26.57 -19.17
C ASP A 595 9.70 25.42 -20.09
N TYR A 596 10.64 24.58 -19.63
CA TYR A 596 11.16 23.44 -20.37
C TYR A 596 10.14 22.31 -20.61
N LEU A 597 9.03 22.26 -19.86
CA LEU A 597 7.98 21.25 -20.05
C LEU A 597 7.27 21.39 -21.41
N ASN A 598 7.33 22.57 -22.04
CA ASN A 598 6.81 22.80 -23.39
C ASN A 598 7.64 22.09 -24.48
N ASP A 599 8.91 21.83 -24.22
CA ASP A 599 9.83 21.24 -25.20
C ASP A 599 9.79 19.70 -25.21
N TRP A 600 9.07 19.08 -24.25
CA TRP A 600 9.01 17.62 -24.07
C TRP A 600 7.94 16.95 -24.95
N GLY A 601 7.27 17.73 -25.79
CA GLY A 601 6.34 17.25 -26.80
C GLY A 601 4.88 17.14 -26.32
N PRO A 602 3.97 16.79 -27.24
CA PRO A 602 2.52 17.04 -27.09
C PRO A 602 1.84 16.26 -25.96
N ARG A 603 2.49 15.21 -25.43
CA ARG A 603 1.95 14.43 -24.30
C ARG A 603 2.10 15.15 -22.96
N PHE A 604 3.03 16.09 -22.84
CA PHE A 604 3.33 16.82 -21.60
C PHE A 604 2.71 18.23 -21.59
N GLN A 605 2.05 18.64 -22.68
CA GLN A 605 1.40 19.95 -22.83
C GLN A 605 0.41 20.25 -21.70
N LYS A 606 -0.32 19.24 -21.23
CA LYS A 606 -1.32 19.42 -20.16
C LYS A 606 -0.68 19.70 -18.80
N LEU A 607 0.53 19.18 -18.58
CA LEU A 607 1.33 19.43 -17.39
C LEU A 607 1.98 20.82 -17.49
N ALA A 608 2.54 21.17 -18.65
CA ALA A 608 3.06 22.51 -18.93
C ALA A 608 2.00 23.59 -18.67
N ASN A 609 0.78 23.41 -19.19
CA ASN A 609 -0.34 24.34 -18.98
C ASN A 609 -0.80 24.46 -17.52
N MET A 610 -0.48 23.48 -16.67
CA MET A 610 -0.87 23.50 -15.26
C MET A 610 0.10 24.32 -14.40
N PHE A 611 1.38 24.36 -14.78
CA PHE A 611 2.45 25.04 -14.04
C PHE A 611 2.87 26.38 -14.65
N ASP A 612 2.58 26.64 -15.92
CA ASP A 612 2.70 27.96 -16.55
C ASP A 612 1.46 28.25 -17.44
N PRO A 613 0.39 28.85 -16.87
CA PRO A 613 -0.82 29.16 -17.61
C PRO A 613 -0.65 30.46 -18.41
N ARG A 614 0.01 30.38 -19.58
CA ARG A 614 0.02 31.47 -20.58
C ARG A 614 -0.94 31.21 -21.73
#